data_AF-A0A939IGB0-F1
#
_entry.id   AF-A0A939IGB0-F1
#
_cell.length_a   1.000
_cell.length_b   1.000
_cell.length_c   1.000
_cell.angle_alpha   90.00
_cell.angle_beta   90.00
_cell.angle_gamma   90.00
#
_symmetry.space_group_name_H-M   'P 1'
#
loop_
_entity.id
_entity.type
_entity.pdbx_description
1 polymer ?
#
loop_
_entity_poly.entity_id
_entity_poly.type
_entity_poly.pdbx_seq_one_letter_code
_entity_poly.pdbx_strand_id
1 'polypeptide(L)'
;MFGLDNFDIKTTRIYEEVRDQVRQEQTLEVVMRLLRRRIGNLSQQLQDRITQLSIEQLENLAEALLDFSTEGDLVAWLQDNLTQA
;
A
#
# COMPACT_ATOMS: atom_id res chain seq x y z
N MET A 1 45.95 5.30 -1.30
CA MET A 1 44.81 6.05 -0.74
C MET A 1 43.88 6.37 -1.89
N PHE A 2 42.95 5.47 -2.21
CA PHE A 2 41.97 5.67 -3.29
C PHE A 2 40.62 5.97 -2.64
N GLY A 3 40.21 7.23 -2.69
CA GLY A 3 38.92 7.71 -2.23
C GLY A 3 37.86 7.47 -3.30
N LEU A 4 37.25 6.28 -3.26
CA LEU A 4 36.09 5.90 -4.09
C LEU A 4 35.00 5.29 -3.21
N ASP A 5 34.73 5.91 -2.07
CA ASP A 5 33.90 5.31 -1.01
C ASP A 5 32.56 6.02 -0.76
N ASN A 6 32.15 7.00 -1.59
CA ASN A 6 30.89 7.73 -1.31
C ASN A 6 29.90 7.93 -2.48
N PHE A 7 30.26 7.67 -3.74
CA PHE A 7 29.36 7.91 -4.87
C PHE A 7 28.44 6.71 -5.18
N ASP A 8 28.95 5.48 -5.03
CA ASP A 8 28.20 4.25 -5.28
C ASP A 8 27.09 3.99 -4.25
N ILE A 9 27.34 4.34 -2.99
CA ILE A 9 26.41 4.04 -1.89
C ILE A 9 25.16 4.93 -1.93
N LYS A 10 25.32 6.21 -2.29
CA LYS A 10 24.19 7.15 -2.37
C LYS A 10 23.32 6.87 -3.60
N THR A 11 23.96 6.55 -4.72
CA THR A 11 23.27 6.22 -5.97
C THR A 11 22.41 4.96 -5.79
N THR A 12 22.98 3.90 -5.19
CA THR A 12 22.27 2.64 -4.92
C THR A 12 21.08 2.84 -3.97
N ARG A 13 21.27 3.58 -2.88
CA ARG A 13 20.21 3.81 -1.89
C ARG A 13 19.04 4.64 -2.44
N ILE A 14 19.31 5.64 -3.28
CA ILE A 14 18.26 6.43 -3.93
C ILE A 14 17.47 5.58 -4.94
N TYR A 15 18.12 4.66 -5.67
CA TYR A 15 17.41 3.74 -6.57
C TYR A 15 16.49 2.77 -5.81
N GLU A 16 16.91 2.28 -4.65
CA GLU A 16 16.08 1.42 -3.79
C GLU A 16 14.88 2.18 -3.23
N GLU A 17 15.10 3.38 -2.68
CA GLU A 17 14.02 4.24 -2.13
C GLU A 17 12.99 4.61 -3.20
N VAL A 18 13.42 5.01 -4.40
CA VAL A 18 12.51 5.32 -5.52
C VAL A 18 11.74 4.09 -5.97
N ARG A 19 12.38 2.91 -6.02
CA ARG A 19 11.73 1.67 -6.44
C ARG A 19 10.65 1.25 -5.44
N ASP A 20 10.92 1.36 -4.14
CA ASP A 20 9.97 1.03 -3.10
C ASP A 20 8.79 2.00 -3.08
N GLN A 21 9.05 3.29 -3.29
CA GLN A 21 8.01 4.31 -3.38
C GLN A 21 7.10 4.09 -4.60
N VAL A 22 7.68 3.82 -5.77
CA VAL A 22 6.92 3.48 -6.99
C VAL A 22 6.09 2.21 -6.77
N ARG A 23 6.66 1.19 -6.10
CA ARG A 23 5.94 -0.03 -5.77
C ARG A 23 4.76 0.25 -4.85
N GLN A 24 4.91 1.10 -3.84
CA GLN A 24 3.83 1.48 -2.94
C GLN A 24 2.68 2.17 -3.70
N GLU A 25 3.01 3.16 -4.52
CA GLU A 25 2.03 3.90 -5.30
C GLU A 25 1.27 2.98 -6.26
N GLN A 26 1.97 2.06 -6.92
CA GLN A 26 1.37 1.06 -7.81
C GLN A 26 0.44 0.10 -7.07
N THR A 27 0.87 -0.45 -5.93
CA THR A 27 0.02 -1.33 -5.13
C THR A 27 -1.23 -0.60 -4.63
N LEU A 28 -1.06 0.63 -4.13
CA LEU A 28 -2.18 1.47 -3.69
C LEU A 28 -3.17 1.73 -4.83
N GLU A 29 -2.69 2.07 -6.03
CA GLU A 29 -3.56 2.31 -7.18
C GLU A 29 -4.36 1.06 -7.57
N VAL A 30 -3.71 -0.11 -7.57
CA VAL A 30 -4.36 -1.39 -7.87
C VAL A 30 -5.43 -1.71 -6.82
N VAL A 31 -5.09 -1.60 -5.53
CA VAL A 31 -6.03 -1.81 -4.41
C VAL A 31 -7.23 -0.88 -4.53
N MET A 32 -7.01 0.40 -4.78
CA MET A 32 -8.08 1.40 -4.95
C MET A 32 -8.98 1.10 -6.15
N ARG A 33 -8.41 0.63 -7.26
CA ARG A 33 -9.19 0.19 -8.44
C ARG A 33 -10.00 -1.08 -8.14
N LEU A 34 -9.43 -2.05 -7.42
CA LEU A 34 -10.13 -3.28 -7.02
C LEU A 34 -11.30 -2.96 -6.09
N LEU A 35 -11.09 -2.10 -5.10
CA LEU A 35 -12.12 -1.63 -4.18
C LEU A 35 -13.27 -0.95 -4.93
N ARG A 36 -12.96 -0.03 -5.86
CA ARG A 36 -13.96 0.64 -6.69
C ARG A 36 -14.75 -0.34 -7.57
N ARG A 37 -14.15 -1.45 -8.00
CA ARG A 37 -14.82 -2.48 -8.81
C ARG A 37 -15.65 -3.46 -7.98
N ARG A 38 -15.17 -3.87 -6.81
CA ARG A 38 -15.81 -4.85 -5.92
C ARG A 38 -16.92 -4.22 -5.09
N ILE A 39 -16.59 -3.14 -4.39
CA ILE A 39 -17.42 -2.51 -3.36
C ILE A 39 -18.17 -1.31 -3.94
N GLY A 40 -17.59 -0.66 -4.96
CA GLY A 40 -18.20 0.50 -5.61
C GLY A 40 -17.68 1.81 -5.02
N ASN A 41 -18.58 2.75 -4.74
CA ASN A 41 -18.19 4.05 -4.23
C ASN A 41 -17.73 3.95 -2.77
N LEU A 42 -16.43 4.12 -2.54
CA LEU A 42 -15.86 4.27 -1.21
C LEU A 42 -15.99 5.70 -0.70
N SER A 43 -16.35 5.83 0.58
CA SER A 43 -16.28 7.12 1.28
C SER A 43 -14.85 7.67 1.32
N GLN A 44 -14.73 9.00 1.33
CA GLN A 44 -13.42 9.67 1.40
C GLN A 44 -12.62 9.23 2.63
N GLN A 45 -13.30 9.04 3.77
CA GLN A 45 -12.68 8.57 5.01
C GLN A 45 -12.03 7.19 4.87
N LEU A 46 -12.63 6.27 4.10
CA LEU A 46 -12.02 4.96 3.84
C LEU A 46 -10.81 5.10 2.91
N GLN A 47 -10.91 5.92 1.88
CA GLN A 47 -9.80 6.19 0.96
C GLN A 47 -8.59 6.75 1.73
N ASP A 48 -8.81 7.69 2.64
CA ASP A 48 -7.77 8.30 3.47
C ASP A 48 -7.15 7.30 4.47
N ARG A 49 -7.90 6.28 4.92
CA ARG A 49 -7.35 5.21 5.75
C ARG A 49 -6.49 4.25 4.93
N ILE A 50 -6.92 3.92 3.71
CA ILE A 50 -6.21 2.99 2.82
C ILE A 50 -4.88 3.60 2.36
N THR A 51 -4.83 4.91 2.10
CA THR A 51 -3.59 5.62 1.73
C THR A 51 -2.56 5.68 2.85
N GLN A 52 -2.97 5.48 4.11
CA GLN A 52 -2.08 5.41 5.27
C GLN A 52 -1.52 4.00 5.54
N LEU A 53 -1.99 2.98 4.81
CA LEU A 53 -1.52 1.61 4.98
C LEU A 53 -0.10 1.42 4.41
N SER A 54 0.67 0.54 5.04
CA SER A 54 1.97 0.11 4.52
C SER A 54 1.82 -0.77 3.27
N ILE A 55 2.90 -0.94 2.49
CA ILE A 55 2.91 -1.88 1.35
C ILE A 55 2.41 -3.26 1.76
N GLU A 56 2.89 -3.80 2.89
CA GLU A 56 2.52 -5.14 3.34
C GLU A 56 1.03 -5.22 3.68
N GLN A 57 0.46 -4.18 4.29
CA GLN A 57 -0.97 -4.10 4.55
C GLN A 57 -1.77 -3.96 3.25
N LEU A 58 -1.27 -3.22 2.26
CA LEU A 58 -1.91 -3.08 0.95
C LEU A 58 -1.89 -4.39 0.15
N GLU A 59 -0.79 -5.15 0.20
CA GLU A 59 -0.69 -6.47 -0.43
C GLU A 59 -1.65 -7.47 0.24
N ASN A 60 -1.71 -7.51 1.58
CA ASN A 60 -2.68 -8.32 2.31
C ASN A 60 -4.13 -7.90 2.02
N LEU A 61 -4.39 -6.59 1.92
CA LEU A 61 -5.70 -6.07 1.54
C LEU A 61 -6.07 -6.49 0.12
N ALA A 62 -5.13 -6.51 -0.83
CA ALA A 62 -5.38 -6.96 -2.20
C ALA A 62 -5.80 -8.44 -2.27
N GLU A 63 -5.20 -9.29 -1.44
CA GLU A 63 -5.56 -10.71 -1.34
C GLU A 63 -6.92 -10.90 -0.65
N ALA A 64 -7.13 -10.25 0.50
CA ALA A 64 -8.40 -10.32 1.23
C ALA A 64 -9.58 -9.70 0.44
N LEU A 65 -9.30 -8.69 -0.39
CA LEU A 65 -10.27 -8.12 -1.33
C LEU A 65 -10.85 -9.14 -2.31
N LEU A 66 -10.19 -10.30 -2.48
CA LEU A 66 -10.72 -11.35 -3.31
C LEU A 66 -11.93 -12.07 -2.68
N ASP A 67 -11.97 -12.10 -1.35
CA ASP A 67 -13.02 -12.72 -0.54
C ASP A 67 -14.11 -11.74 -0.08
N PHE A 68 -13.87 -10.43 -0.20
CA PHE A 68 -14.85 -9.42 0.20
C PHE A 68 -16.06 -9.41 -0.74
N SER A 69 -17.25 -9.44 -0.12
CA SER A 69 -18.53 -9.35 -0.83
C SER A 69 -19.20 -7.99 -0.64
N THR A 70 -18.86 -7.27 0.43
CA THR A 70 -19.51 -6.02 0.82
C THR A 70 -18.54 -4.97 1.36
N GLU A 71 -18.99 -3.71 1.47
CA GLU A 71 -18.25 -2.65 2.16
C GLU A 71 -18.00 -2.98 3.65
N GLY A 72 -18.93 -3.73 4.27
CA GLY A 72 -18.80 -4.16 5.66
C GLY A 72 -17.56 -5.02 5.91
N ASP A 73 -17.22 -5.90 4.96
CA ASP A 73 -16.03 -6.76 5.04
C ASP A 73 -14.74 -5.93 5.05
N LEU A 74 -14.67 -4.91 4.19
CA LEU A 74 -13.55 -3.96 4.16
C LEU A 74 -13.44 -3.18 5.47
N VAL A 75 -14.56 -2.69 6.00
CA VAL A 75 -14.58 -1.89 7.23
C VAL A 75 -14.15 -2.74 8.43
N ALA A 76 -14.57 -4.01 8.48
CA ALA A 76 -14.12 -4.96 9.49
C ALA A 76 -12.62 -5.24 9.37
N TRP A 77 -12.12 -5.52 8.16
CA TRP A 77 -10.71 -5.77 7.91
C TRP A 77 -9.83 -4.57 8.30
N LEU A 78 -10.24 -3.36 7.94
CA LEU A 78 -9.52 -2.13 8.29
C LEU A 78 -9.51 -1.90 9.81
N GLN A 79 -10.56 -2.28 10.54
CA GLN A 79 -10.55 -2.18 12.00
C GLN A 79 -9.60 -3.19 12.62
N ASP A 80 -9.63 -4.44 12.18
CA ASP A 80 -8.74 -5.49 12.70
C ASP A 80 -7.25 -5.15 12.45
N ASN A 81 -6.92 -4.74 11.23
CA ASN A 81 -5.54 -4.41 10.84
C ASN A 81 -5.01 -3.10 11.44
N LEU A 82 -5.88 -2.16 11.81
CA LEU A 82 -5.48 -0.91 12.49
C LEU A 82 -5.47 -1.03 14.02
N THR A 83 -6.05 -2.10 14.59
CA THR A 83 -5.97 -2.38 16.03
C THR A 83 -4.73 -3.21 16.39
N GLN A 84 -4.07 -3.78 15.39
CA GLN A 84 -2.83 -4.57 15.51
C GLN A 84 -1.54 -3.73 15.49
N ALA A 85 -1.64 -2.39 15.43
CA ALA A 85 -0.50 -1.46 15.39
C ALA A 85 -0.21 -0.80 16.74
#